data_AF-A0A354SJR2-F1
#
_entry.id   AF-A0A354SJR2-F1
#
_cell.length_a   1.000
_cell.length_b   1.000
_cell.length_c   1.000
_cell.angle_alpha   90.00
_cell.angle_beta   90.00
_cell.angle_gamma   90.00
#
_symmetry.space_group_name_H-M   'P 1'
#
loop_
_entity.id
_entity.type
_entity.pdbx_description
1 polymer ?
#
loop_
_entity_poly.entity_id
_entity_poly.type
_entity_poly.pdbx_seq_one_letter_code
_entity_poly.pdbx_strand_id
1 'polypeptide(L)'
;MVKLYRCIICGDAYIGASPPANCPFCGAHIEYIVEAKESSVNFDVELSAKDRANVEHALKMEISNSAFYACAANQTNNPEGKILFKALGKIEAEHASIWRKILKLGSVAPGGDACHTENVENLKESHARETRAIDLYRKAAAGADHPRIRQLFDALVEIETDHLHLSEERLK
;
A
#
# COMPACT_ATOMS: atom_id res chain seq x y z
N MET A 1 29.15 1.39 -7.60
CA MET A 1 28.76 2.80 -7.86
C MET A 1 27.36 2.97 -7.31
N VAL A 2 27.08 4.05 -6.57
CA VAL A 2 25.74 4.35 -6.04
C VAL A 2 24.92 5.06 -7.11
N LYS A 3 23.64 4.72 -7.23
CA LYS A 3 22.68 5.26 -8.18
C LYS A 3 21.42 5.75 -7.47
N LEU A 4 20.67 6.60 -8.16
CA LEU A 4 19.35 7.07 -7.74
C LEU A 4 18.28 6.30 -8.53
N TYR A 5 17.39 5.64 -7.80
CA TYR A 5 16.25 4.91 -8.31
C TYR A 5 14.95 5.59 -7.90
N ARG A 6 13.87 5.32 -8.63
CA ARG A 6 12.54 5.81 -8.31
C ARG A 6 11.51 4.71 -8.52
N CYS A 7 10.64 4.52 -7.54
CA CYS A 7 9.48 3.66 -7.69
C CYS A 7 8.43 4.37 -8.55
N ILE A 8 8.00 3.77 -9.66
CA ILE A 8 6.97 4.35 -10.53
C ILE A 8 5.56 4.19 -9.97
N ILE A 9 5.36 3.47 -8.86
CA ILE A 9 4.07 3.34 -8.17
C ILE A 9 3.88 4.48 -7.16
N CYS A 10 4.66 4.53 -6.08
CA CYS A 10 4.54 5.59 -5.06
C CYS A 10 5.24 6.92 -5.41
N GLY A 11 6.21 6.87 -6.32
CA GLY A 11 6.98 8.03 -6.74
C GLY A 11 8.20 8.35 -5.87
N ASP A 12 8.46 7.60 -4.80
CA ASP A 12 9.59 7.83 -3.91
C ASP A 12 10.92 7.41 -4.51
N ALA A 13 11.96 8.06 -4.02
CA ALA A 13 13.33 7.85 -4.43
C ALA A 13 14.07 6.88 -3.48
N TYR A 14 14.91 6.03 -4.07
CA TYR A 14 15.80 5.13 -3.35
C TYR A 14 17.24 5.34 -3.81
N ILE A 15 18.17 5.37 -2.86
CA ILE A 15 19.61 5.54 -3.13
C ILE A 15 20.33 4.25 -2.78
N GLY A 16 20.98 3.61 -3.75
CA GLY A 16 21.65 2.33 -3.55
C GLY A 16 22.52 1.89 -4.72
N ALA A 17 23.23 0.77 -4.56
CA ALA A 17 24.06 0.22 -5.62
C ALA A 17 23.25 -0.49 -6.72
N SER A 18 22.06 -0.99 -6.37
CA SER A 18 21.07 -1.67 -7.22
C SER A 18 19.67 -1.33 -6.69
N PRO A 19 18.59 -1.46 -7.48
CA PRO A 19 17.25 -1.35 -6.93
C PRO A 19 16.99 -2.48 -5.92
N PRO A 20 16.18 -2.25 -4.87
CA PRO A 20 15.77 -3.31 -3.95
C PRO A 20 14.75 -4.25 -4.62
N ALA A 21 14.53 -5.43 -4.05
CA ALA A 21 13.54 -6.39 -4.55
C ALA A 21 12.10 -5.86 -4.46
N ASN A 22 11.83 -5.06 -3.42
CA ASN A 22 10.57 -4.36 -3.20
C ASN A 22 10.86 -2.91 -2.81
N CYS A 23 9.98 -2.00 -3.19
CA CYS A 23 10.04 -0.60 -2.81
C CYS A 23 9.97 -0.50 -1.28
N PRO A 24 10.94 0.13 -0.59
CA PRO A 24 10.96 0.17 0.86
C PRO A 24 9.90 1.10 1.46
N PHE A 25 9.12 1.78 0.62
CA PHE A 25 8.06 2.71 1.01
C PHE A 25 6.68 2.10 0.81
N CYS A 26 6.41 1.52 -0.36
CA CYS A 26 5.09 1.00 -0.73
C CYS A 26 5.09 -0.49 -1.12
N GLY A 27 6.15 -1.25 -0.88
CA GLY A 27 6.18 -2.69 -1.19
C GLY A 27 6.26 -3.10 -2.68
N ALA A 28 6.04 -2.17 -3.63
CA ALA A 28 6.00 -2.47 -5.07
C ALA A 28 7.23 -3.25 -5.55
N HIS A 29 7.03 -4.27 -6.39
CA HIS A 29 8.10 -5.17 -6.85
C HIS A 29 9.13 -4.45 -7.75
N ILE A 30 10.29 -5.07 -7.91
CA ILE A 30 11.50 -4.51 -8.55
C ILE A 30 11.26 -3.97 -9.96
N GLU A 31 10.33 -4.54 -10.73
CA GLU A 31 9.94 -4.11 -12.07
C GLU A 31 9.40 -2.68 -12.11
N TYR A 32 8.89 -2.17 -10.98
CA TYR A 32 8.44 -0.80 -10.85
C TYR A 32 9.55 0.16 -10.39
N ILE A 33 10.78 -0.30 -10.20
CA ILE A 33 11.88 0.50 -9.67
C ILE A 33 12.93 0.70 -10.77
N VAL A 34 12.95 1.91 -11.33
CA VAL A 34 13.83 2.27 -12.45
C VAL A 34 14.84 3.33 -12.04
N GLU A 35 15.94 3.48 -12.79
CA GLU A 35 16.87 4.60 -12.56
C GLU A 35 16.12 5.93 -12.70
N ALA A 36 16.33 6.87 -11.78
CA ALA A 36 15.50 8.08 -11.68
C ALA A 36 15.54 8.95 -12.95
N LYS A 37 16.67 8.96 -13.67
CA LYS A 37 16.83 9.66 -14.96
C LYS A 37 15.93 9.09 -16.09
N GLU A 38 15.48 7.86 -15.95
CA GLU A 38 14.59 7.15 -16.88
C GLU A 38 13.16 7.04 -16.32
N SER A 39 12.93 7.47 -15.08
CA SER A 39 11.63 7.39 -14.43
C SER A 39 10.66 8.47 -14.91
N SER A 40 9.41 8.07 -15.16
CA SER A 40 8.28 8.99 -15.35
C SER A 40 7.16 8.60 -14.40
N VAL A 41 6.79 9.51 -13.50
CA VAL A 41 5.74 9.29 -12.51
C VAL A 41 4.71 10.39 -12.65
N ASN A 42 3.47 10.00 -12.97
CA ASN A 42 2.36 10.93 -13.11
C ASN A 42 1.24 10.58 -12.11
N PHE A 43 0.88 11.56 -11.30
CA PHE A 43 -0.29 11.53 -10.42
C PHE A 43 -1.38 12.52 -10.88
N ASP A 44 -1.08 13.39 -11.86
CA ASP A 44 -2.05 14.28 -12.46
C ASP A 44 -2.78 13.53 -13.57
N VAL A 45 -3.87 12.86 -13.18
CA VAL A 45 -4.71 12.05 -14.07
C VAL A 45 -6.14 12.56 -14.04
N GLU A 46 -6.78 12.61 -15.21
CA GLU A 46 -8.21 12.90 -15.30
C GLU A 46 -9.00 11.63 -14.95
N LEU A 47 -9.84 11.73 -13.91
CA LEU A 47 -10.62 10.61 -13.43
C LEU A 47 -12.03 10.64 -14.02
N SER A 48 -12.46 9.51 -14.58
CA SER A 48 -13.89 9.27 -14.80
C SER A 48 -14.63 9.22 -13.47
N ALA A 49 -15.96 9.35 -13.48
CA ALA A 49 -16.76 9.24 -12.26
C ALA A 49 -16.55 7.89 -11.54
N LYS A 50 -16.36 6.81 -12.32
CA LYS A 50 -16.09 5.46 -11.82
C LYS A 50 -14.69 5.35 -11.22
N ASP A 51 -13.66 5.81 -11.94
CA ASP A 51 -12.28 5.77 -11.44
C ASP A 51 -12.14 6.61 -10.16
N ARG A 52 -12.81 7.78 -10.12
CA ARG A 52 -12.87 8.61 -8.91
C ARG A 52 -13.48 7.87 -7.72
N ALA A 53 -14.63 7.21 -7.91
CA ALA A 53 -15.27 6.46 -6.83
C ALA A 53 -14.38 5.31 -6.32
N ASN A 54 -13.68 4.61 -7.22
CA ASN A 54 -12.75 3.54 -6.84
C ASN A 54 -11.54 4.08 -6.07
N VAL A 55 -10.93 5.17 -6.53
CA VAL A 55 -9.77 5.81 -5.86
C VAL A 55 -10.17 6.38 -4.49
N GLU A 56 -11.35 6.98 -4.36
CA GLU A 56 -11.86 7.47 -3.08
C GLU A 56 -12.13 6.33 -2.09
N HIS A 57 -12.60 5.18 -2.57
CA HIS A 57 -12.77 3.99 -1.74
C HIS A 57 -11.41 3.43 -1.31
N ALA A 58 -10.48 3.28 -2.25
CA ALA A 58 -9.12 2.82 -1.96
C ALA A 58 -8.44 3.71 -0.92
N LEU A 59 -8.52 5.05 -1.07
CA LEU A 59 -7.98 5.98 -0.08
C LEU A 59 -8.55 5.73 1.33
N LYS A 60 -9.86 5.53 1.46
CA LYS A 60 -10.50 5.26 2.77
C LYS A 60 -10.03 3.93 3.35
N MET A 61 -9.89 2.92 2.51
CA MET A 61 -9.41 1.60 2.90
C MET A 61 -7.98 1.67 3.43
N GLU A 62 -7.09 2.35 2.71
CA GLU A 62 -5.68 2.49 3.10
C GLU A 62 -5.49 3.30 4.39
N ILE A 63 -6.29 4.35 4.58
CA ILE A 63 -6.30 5.10 5.85
C ILE A 63 -6.74 4.18 7.01
N SER A 64 -7.76 3.34 6.79
CA SER A 64 -8.25 2.40 7.79
C SER A 64 -7.22 1.32 8.12
N ASN A 65 -6.60 0.71 7.11
CA ASN A 65 -5.57 -0.32 7.31
C ASN A 65 -4.33 0.26 8.00
N SER A 66 -3.86 1.45 7.59
CA SER A 66 -2.76 2.14 8.25
C SER A 66 -3.05 2.40 9.73
N ALA A 67 -4.26 2.88 10.06
CA ALA A 67 -4.67 3.11 11.44
C ALA A 67 -4.76 1.82 12.25
N PHE A 68 -5.34 0.76 11.69
CA PHE A 68 -5.42 -0.56 12.32
C PHE A 68 -4.02 -1.08 12.65
N TYR A 69 -3.11 -1.04 11.68
CA TYR A 69 -1.74 -1.53 11.87
C TYR A 69 -0.93 -0.69 12.84
N ALA A 70 -1.10 0.64 12.83
CA ALA A 70 -0.51 1.51 13.84
C ALA A 70 -1.02 1.18 15.25
N CYS A 71 -2.32 0.89 15.40
CA CYS A 71 -2.89 0.41 16.66
C CYS A 71 -2.27 -0.93 17.07
N ALA A 72 -2.28 -1.93 16.18
CA ALA A 72 -1.81 -3.28 16.45
C ALA A 72 -0.32 -3.29 16.83
N ALA A 73 0.50 -2.49 16.16
CA ALA A 73 1.92 -2.33 16.47
C ALA A 73 2.18 -1.83 17.90
N ASN A 74 1.28 -1.00 18.44
CA ASN A 74 1.40 -0.47 19.79
C ASN A 74 0.85 -1.43 20.85
N GLN A 75 -0.23 -2.15 20.55
CA GLN A 75 -0.98 -2.92 21.55
C GLN A 75 -0.67 -4.41 21.58
N THR A 76 -0.16 -5.00 20.49
CA THR A 76 0.01 -6.45 20.43
C THR A 76 1.01 -6.99 21.48
N ASN A 77 0.71 -8.16 22.03
CA ASN A 77 1.54 -8.86 23.00
C ASN A 77 2.77 -9.60 22.41
N ASN A 78 2.95 -9.60 21.08
CA ASN A 78 4.05 -10.28 20.41
C ASN A 78 5.14 -9.29 19.91
N PRO A 79 6.42 -9.45 20.30
CA PRO A 79 7.50 -8.55 19.87
C PRO A 79 7.72 -8.48 18.35
N GLU A 80 7.66 -9.60 17.63
CA GLU A 80 7.78 -9.62 16.17
C GLU A 80 6.55 -8.96 15.53
N GLY A 81 5.34 -9.24 16.04
CA GLY A 81 4.10 -8.62 15.62
C GLY A 81 4.16 -7.09 15.67
N LYS A 82 4.80 -6.50 16.70
CA LYS A 82 5.02 -5.05 16.78
C LYS A 82 5.84 -4.52 15.60
N ILE A 83 6.86 -5.26 15.17
CA ILE A 83 7.71 -4.90 14.03
C ILE A 83 6.92 -5.02 12.73
N LEU A 84 6.23 -6.15 12.54
CA LEU A 84 5.41 -6.43 11.37
C LEU A 84 4.33 -5.36 11.18
N PHE A 85 3.47 -5.15 12.17
CA PHE A 85 2.36 -4.20 12.05
C PHE A 85 2.86 -2.76 11.93
N LYS A 86 4.02 -2.42 12.52
CA LYS A 86 4.62 -1.09 12.30
C LYS A 86 5.10 -0.91 10.86
N ALA A 87 5.59 -1.97 10.22
CA ALA A 87 6.01 -1.95 8.82
C ALA A 87 4.77 -1.82 7.91
N LEU A 88 3.77 -2.69 8.07
CA LEU A 88 2.52 -2.65 7.30
C LEU A 88 1.83 -1.28 7.44
N GLY A 89 1.70 -0.76 8.66
CA GLY A 89 1.05 0.55 8.88
C GLY A 89 1.74 1.72 8.16
N LYS A 90 3.05 1.64 7.90
CA LYS A 90 3.77 2.63 7.09
C LYS A 90 3.55 2.44 5.60
N ILE A 91 3.49 1.18 5.15
CA ILE A 91 3.23 0.83 3.75
C ILE A 91 1.82 1.31 3.37
N GLU A 92 0.80 1.00 4.17
CA GLU A 92 -0.57 1.46 3.91
C GLU A 92 -0.69 2.99 3.99
N ALA A 93 0.11 3.66 4.83
CA ALA A 93 0.17 5.11 4.83
C ALA A 93 0.74 5.66 3.51
N GLU A 94 1.72 4.97 2.91
CA GLU A 94 2.23 5.34 1.59
C GLU A 94 1.20 5.05 0.49
N HIS A 95 0.44 3.96 0.58
CA HIS A 95 -0.68 3.68 -0.33
C HIS A 95 -1.76 4.76 -0.27
N ALA A 96 -2.15 5.19 0.94
CA ALA A 96 -3.04 6.34 1.12
C ALA A 96 -2.44 7.61 0.50
N SER A 97 -1.13 7.80 0.60
CA SER A 97 -0.39 8.92 -0.02
C SER A 97 -0.53 8.93 -1.55
N ILE A 98 -0.46 7.77 -2.21
CA ILE A 98 -0.69 7.61 -3.66
C ILE A 98 -2.06 8.16 -4.05
N TRP A 99 -3.11 7.67 -3.38
CA TRP A 99 -4.48 8.07 -3.70
C TRP A 99 -4.76 9.53 -3.35
N ARG A 100 -4.17 10.05 -2.28
CA ARG A 100 -4.19 11.48 -1.95
C ARG A 100 -3.60 12.32 -3.09
N LYS A 101 -2.44 11.92 -3.64
CA LYS A 101 -1.79 12.60 -4.78
C LYS A 101 -2.70 12.59 -6.02
N ILE A 102 -3.30 11.44 -6.36
CA ILE A 102 -4.25 11.28 -7.48
C ILE A 102 -5.49 12.17 -7.32
N LEU A 103 -6.04 12.24 -6.10
CA LEU A 103 -7.22 13.05 -5.80
C LEU A 103 -6.90 14.54 -5.58
N LYS A 104 -5.62 14.94 -5.66
CA LYS A 104 -5.14 16.31 -5.43
C LYS A 104 -5.54 16.88 -4.06
N LEU A 105 -5.53 16.03 -3.04
CA LEU A 105 -5.87 16.42 -1.66
C LEU A 105 -4.62 16.92 -0.92
N GLY A 106 -4.76 17.97 -0.10
CA GLY A 106 -3.66 18.52 0.69
C GLY A 106 -3.20 17.56 1.80
N SER A 107 -4.14 16.91 2.47
CA SER A 107 -3.89 15.96 3.57
C SER A 107 -4.91 14.83 3.54
N VAL A 108 -4.60 13.75 4.27
CA VAL A 108 -5.57 12.69 4.61
C VAL A 108 -6.07 12.92 6.03
N ALA A 109 -7.33 12.55 6.30
CA ALA A 109 -7.82 12.53 7.66
C ALA A 109 -7.12 11.42 8.46
N PRO A 110 -6.89 11.58 9.76
CA PRO A 110 -6.43 10.49 10.60
C PRO A 110 -7.49 9.39 10.64
N GLY A 111 -7.07 8.13 10.47
CA GLY A 111 -7.93 6.97 10.75
C GLY A 111 -8.06 6.74 12.26
N GLY A 112 -8.86 5.74 12.65
CA GLY A 112 -9.19 5.49 14.05
C GLY A 112 -9.66 4.06 14.33
N ASP A 113 -9.09 3.08 13.61
CA ASP A 113 -9.47 1.68 13.74
C ASP A 113 -8.99 1.06 15.05
N ALA A 114 -9.85 0.26 15.67
CA ALA A 114 -9.50 -0.54 16.83
C ALA A 114 -8.68 -1.78 16.42
N CYS A 115 -7.89 -2.28 17.36
CA CYS A 115 -7.07 -3.49 17.21
C CYS A 115 -7.19 -4.36 18.46
N HIS A 116 -6.48 -5.49 18.46
CA HIS A 116 -6.46 -6.46 19.55
C HIS A 116 -5.12 -6.47 20.29
N THR A 117 -5.13 -6.94 21.53
CA THR A 117 -3.90 -7.26 22.27
C THR A 117 -3.29 -8.58 21.79
N GLU A 118 -4.13 -9.60 21.55
CA GLU A 118 -3.67 -10.91 21.09
C GLU A 118 -3.17 -10.85 19.65
N ASN A 119 -1.91 -11.23 19.44
CA ASN A 119 -1.28 -11.19 18.12
C ASN A 119 -2.03 -12.01 17.06
N VAL A 120 -2.54 -13.19 17.45
CA VAL A 120 -3.27 -14.07 16.53
C VAL A 120 -4.56 -13.42 16.01
N GLU A 121 -5.24 -12.62 16.83
CA GLU A 121 -6.46 -11.91 16.40
C GLU A 121 -6.11 -10.75 15.46
N ASN A 122 -5.02 -10.03 15.72
CA ASN A 122 -4.53 -9.02 14.76
C ASN A 122 -4.09 -9.64 13.43
N LEU A 123 -3.47 -10.82 13.44
CA LEU A 123 -3.08 -11.52 12.21
C LEU A 123 -4.31 -11.97 11.40
N LYS A 124 -5.36 -12.46 12.06
CA LYS A 124 -6.63 -12.81 11.38
C LYS A 124 -7.31 -11.58 10.77
N GLU A 125 -7.35 -10.46 11.51
CA GLU A 125 -7.94 -9.22 11.00
C GLU A 125 -7.08 -8.62 9.87
N SER A 126 -5.75 -8.68 9.98
CA SER A 126 -4.81 -8.35 8.89
C SER A 126 -5.12 -9.16 7.64
N HIS A 127 -5.19 -10.49 7.74
CA HIS A 127 -5.54 -11.37 6.62
C HIS A 127 -6.88 -10.98 5.97
N ALA A 128 -7.90 -10.72 6.79
CA ALA A 128 -9.22 -10.32 6.31
C ALA A 128 -9.20 -8.94 5.62
N ARG A 129 -8.38 -8.00 6.10
CA ARG A 129 -8.19 -6.67 5.49
C ARG A 129 -7.53 -6.77 4.12
N GLU A 130 -6.45 -7.55 4.00
CA GLU A 130 -5.77 -7.68 2.71
C GLU A 130 -6.61 -8.44 1.71
N THR A 131 -7.37 -9.45 2.14
CA THR A 131 -8.36 -10.11 1.27
C THR A 131 -9.36 -9.11 0.69
N ARG A 132 -9.90 -8.20 1.52
CA ARG A 132 -10.84 -7.16 1.08
C ARG A 132 -10.19 -6.14 0.14
N ALA A 133 -8.94 -5.74 0.42
CA ALA A 133 -8.19 -4.81 -0.41
C ALA A 133 -7.90 -5.41 -1.79
N ILE A 134 -7.37 -6.63 -1.84
CA ILE A 134 -7.10 -7.38 -3.08
C ILE A 134 -8.37 -7.49 -3.93
N ASP A 135 -9.50 -7.91 -3.33
CA ASP A 135 -10.76 -8.07 -4.06
C ASP A 135 -11.27 -6.76 -4.64
N LEU A 136 -11.12 -5.66 -3.90
CA LEU A 136 -11.50 -4.33 -4.34
C LEU A 136 -10.59 -3.86 -5.48
N TYR A 137 -9.27 -3.99 -5.31
CA TYR A 137 -8.28 -3.50 -6.27
C TYR A 137 -8.32 -4.28 -7.59
N ARG A 138 -8.55 -5.61 -7.56
CA ARG A 138 -8.78 -6.41 -8.78
C ARG A 138 -9.99 -5.91 -9.57
N LYS A 139 -11.10 -5.63 -8.89
CA LYS A 139 -12.31 -5.10 -9.54
C LYS A 139 -12.08 -3.70 -10.09
N ALA A 140 -11.39 -2.86 -9.33
CA ALA A 140 -11.07 -1.49 -9.74
C ALA A 140 -10.13 -1.47 -10.95
N ALA A 141 -9.09 -2.30 -10.99
CA ALA A 141 -8.18 -2.42 -12.12
C ALA A 141 -8.89 -2.90 -13.40
N ALA A 142 -9.66 -3.99 -13.29
CA ALA A 142 -10.40 -4.55 -14.42
C ALA A 142 -11.43 -3.55 -14.98
N GLY A 143 -12.00 -2.71 -14.11
CA GLY A 143 -12.95 -1.69 -14.47
C GLY A 143 -12.35 -0.32 -14.82
N ALA A 144 -11.04 -0.10 -14.67
CA ALA A 144 -10.46 1.23 -14.77
C ALA A 144 -10.47 1.77 -16.21
N ASP A 145 -10.87 3.03 -16.38
CA ASP A 145 -10.89 3.70 -17.68
C ASP A 145 -9.50 4.27 -18.01
N HIS A 146 -8.80 4.83 -17.01
CA HIS A 146 -7.48 5.41 -17.19
C HIS A 146 -6.35 4.37 -17.00
N PRO A 147 -5.40 4.23 -17.94
CA PRO A 147 -4.35 3.19 -17.87
C PRO A 147 -3.45 3.31 -16.63
N ARG A 148 -3.17 4.54 -16.19
CA ARG A 148 -2.41 4.78 -14.95
C ARG A 148 -3.17 4.30 -13.70
N ILE A 149 -4.49 4.45 -13.66
CA ILE A 149 -5.30 4.00 -12.52
C ILE A 149 -5.32 2.47 -12.48
N ARG A 150 -5.46 1.82 -13.65
CA ARG A 150 -5.30 0.37 -13.78
C ARG A 150 -3.97 -0.11 -13.24
N GLN A 151 -2.86 0.48 -13.71
CA GLN A 151 -1.51 0.12 -13.28
C GLN A 151 -1.31 0.25 -11.75
N LEU A 152 -1.81 1.33 -11.15
CA LEU A 152 -1.69 1.51 -9.70
C LEU A 152 -2.45 0.42 -8.94
N PHE A 153 -3.69 0.11 -9.34
CA PHE A 153 -4.45 -0.98 -8.72
C PHE A 153 -3.82 -2.35 -8.94
N ASP A 154 -3.31 -2.65 -10.14
CA ASP A 154 -2.61 -3.92 -10.42
C ASP A 154 -1.38 -4.09 -9.52
N ALA A 155 -0.56 -3.05 -9.39
CA ALA A 155 0.61 -3.09 -8.50
C ALA A 155 0.20 -3.25 -7.02
N LEU A 156 -0.85 -2.57 -6.57
CA LEU A 156 -1.38 -2.73 -5.21
C LEU A 156 -1.92 -4.15 -4.98
N VAL A 157 -2.53 -4.80 -5.97
CA VAL A 157 -2.92 -6.23 -5.84
C VAL A 157 -1.70 -7.11 -5.58
N GLU A 158 -0.58 -6.89 -6.27
CA GLU A 158 0.67 -7.64 -6.06
C GLU A 158 1.21 -7.41 -4.64
N ILE A 159 1.25 -6.15 -4.18
CA ILE A 159 1.72 -5.77 -2.85
C ILE A 159 0.83 -6.36 -1.75
N GLU A 160 -0.49 -6.19 -1.84
CA GLU A 160 -1.41 -6.71 -0.84
C GLU A 160 -1.40 -8.24 -0.79
N THR A 161 -1.10 -8.89 -1.92
CA THR A 161 -0.91 -10.35 -1.95
C THR A 161 0.30 -10.77 -1.12
N ASP A 162 1.40 -10.01 -1.14
CA ASP A 162 2.54 -10.26 -0.25
C ASP A 162 2.16 -10.06 1.22
N HIS A 163 1.39 -9.02 1.55
CA HIS A 163 0.87 -8.80 2.90
C HIS A 163 -0.02 -9.96 3.37
N LEU A 164 -0.90 -10.45 2.50
CA LEU A 164 -1.73 -11.62 2.76
C LEU A 164 -0.85 -12.84 3.08
N HIS A 165 0.16 -13.14 2.26
CA HIS A 165 1.08 -14.25 2.51
C HIS A 165 1.84 -14.13 3.84
N LEU A 166 2.22 -12.91 4.26
CA LEU A 166 2.85 -12.67 5.56
C LEU A 166 1.95 -13.10 6.73
N SER A 167 0.64 -12.84 6.62
CA SER A 167 -0.34 -13.27 7.61
C SER A 167 -0.57 -14.79 7.58
N GLU A 168 -0.65 -15.39 6.39
CA GLU A 168 -0.81 -16.84 6.21
C GLU A 168 0.36 -17.63 6.78
N GLU A 169 1.60 -17.18 6.56
CA GLU A 169 2.79 -17.82 7.11
C GLU A 169 2.75 -17.85 8.64
N ARG A 170 2.24 -16.78 9.26
CA ARG A 170 2.22 -16.60 10.73
C ARG A 170 1.00 -17.21 11.42
N LEU A 171 -0.01 -17.61 10.65
CA LEU A 171 -1.23 -18.26 11.14
C LEU A 171 -1.19 -19.79 11.03
N LYS A 172 -0.15 -20.36 10.42
CA LYS A 172 0.12 -21.81 10.38
C LYS A 172 0.54 -22.33 11.76
#